data_AF-A0A1H6DYT0-F1
#
_entry.id   AF-A0A1H6DYT0-F1
#
_cell.length_a   1.000
_cell.length_b   1.000
_cell.length_c   1.000
_cell.angle_alpha   90.00
_cell.angle_beta   90.00
_cell.angle_gamma   90.00
#
_symmetry.space_group_name_H-M   'P 1'
#
loop_
_entity.id
_entity.type
_entity.pdbx_description
1 polymer ?
#
loop_
_entity_poly.entity_id
_entity_poly.type
_entity_poly.pdbx_seq_one_letter_code
_entity_poly.pdbx_strand_id
1 'polypeptide(L)'
;MAENLKAIPAEMKGFEGLLERNAGYFKKIDEWAESTASDTSGFTGLMMVLIPVVEMVTALYGETLEWANSALLKVKEDLADASAEYEEIEQKIVGIFRQIQSDLDDIKI
;
A
#
# COMPACT_ATOMS: atom_id res chain seq x y z
N MET A 1 7.59 20.71 -9.24
CA MET A 1 7.58 19.43 -10.01
C MET A 1 6.28 18.67 -9.75
N ALA A 2 5.10 19.26 -10.05
CA ALA A 2 3.80 18.63 -9.81
C ALA A 2 2.81 18.87 -10.96
N GLU A 3 3.26 19.39 -12.10
CA GLU A 3 2.38 19.99 -13.11
C GLU A 3 1.93 19.01 -14.22
N ASN A 4 2.25 17.71 -14.13
CA ASN A 4 1.88 16.73 -15.16
C ASN A 4 1.47 15.33 -14.62
N LEU A 5 1.07 15.23 -13.35
CA LEU A 5 0.46 13.99 -12.84
C LEU A 5 -0.99 13.93 -13.34
N LYS A 6 -1.19 13.41 -14.55
CA LYS A 6 -2.51 13.04 -15.04
C LYS A 6 -2.90 11.75 -14.31
N ALA A 7 -3.73 11.84 -13.28
CA ALA A 7 -4.22 10.68 -12.55
C ALA A 7 -5.07 9.83 -13.51
N ILE A 8 -4.51 8.71 -13.98
CA ILE A 8 -5.21 7.73 -14.78
C ILE A 8 -5.64 6.61 -13.82
N PRO A 9 -6.95 6.43 -13.55
CA PRO A 9 -7.46 5.40 -12.63
C PRO A 9 -6.91 4.00 -12.91
N ALA A 10 -6.73 3.65 -14.18
CA ALA A 10 -6.15 2.36 -14.59
C ALA A 10 -4.68 2.18 -14.17
N GLU A 11 -3.89 3.25 -14.11
CA GLU A 11 -2.49 3.19 -13.65
C GLU A 11 -2.42 3.06 -12.13
N MET A 12 -3.33 3.71 -11.39
CA MET A 12 -3.44 3.58 -9.93
C MET A 12 -3.72 2.12 -9.53
N LYS A 13 -4.62 1.44 -10.23
CA LYS A 13 -4.91 0.01 -10.01
C LYS A 13 -3.70 -0.91 -10.26
N GLY A 14 -2.81 -0.53 -11.18
CA GLY A 14 -1.54 -1.23 -11.40
C GLY A 14 -0.55 -1.08 -10.23
N PHE A 15 -0.53 0.11 -9.61
CA PHE A 15 0.30 0.37 -8.43
C PHE A 15 -0.20 -0.37 -7.19
N GLU A 16 -1.51 -0.56 -7.02
CA GLU A 16 -2.07 -1.35 -5.92
C GLU A 16 -1.49 -2.78 -5.86
N GLY A 17 -1.42 -3.46 -7.02
CA GLY A 17 -0.86 -4.81 -7.09
C GLY A 17 0.64 -4.87 -6.80
N LEU A 18 1.38 -3.82 -7.15
CA LEU A 18 2.81 -3.70 -6.82
C LEU A 18 3.01 -3.45 -5.32
N LEU A 19 2.18 -2.61 -4.71
CA LEU A 19 2.20 -2.31 -3.28
C LEU A 19 1.87 -3.55 -2.45
N GLU A 20 0.85 -4.30 -2.85
CA GLU A 20 0.46 -5.55 -2.19
C GLU A 20 1.57 -6.62 -2.28
N ARG A 21 2.18 -6.77 -3.45
CA ARG A 21 3.33 -7.68 -3.62
C ARG A 21 4.52 -7.25 -2.77
N ASN A 22 4.81 -5.95 -2.70
CA ASN A 22 5.91 -5.42 -1.89
C ASN A 22 5.66 -5.59 -0.39
N ALA A 23 4.42 -5.37 0.06
CA ALA A 23 4.00 -5.62 1.44
C ALA A 23 4.23 -7.10 1.81
N GLY A 24 3.92 -8.03 0.90
CA GLY A 24 4.19 -9.46 1.08
C GLY A 24 5.67 -9.83 1.23
N TYR A 25 6.60 -9.06 0.64
CA TYR A 25 8.03 -9.31 0.83
C TYR A 25 8.52 -8.97 2.23
N PHE A 26 7.97 -7.95 2.88
CA PHE A 26 8.33 -7.62 4.26
C PHE A 26 8.04 -8.78 5.21
N LYS A 27 6.90 -9.45 5.05
CA LYS A 27 6.55 -10.64 5.84
C LYS A 27 7.54 -11.79 5.65
N LYS A 28 8.00 -12.03 4.42
CA LYS A 28 9.00 -13.08 4.14
C LYS A 28 10.38 -12.75 4.71
N ILE A 29 10.73 -11.47 4.74
CA ILE A 29 12.00 -11.01 5.33
C ILE A 29 11.94 -11.19 6.85
N ASP A 30 10.79 -10.92 7.46
CA ASP A 30 10.57 -11.12 8.90
C ASP A 30 10.66 -12.61 9.29
N GLU A 31 9.95 -13.49 8.57
CA GLU A 31 10.03 -14.95 8.77
C GLU A 31 11.47 -15.49 8.62
N TRP A 32 12.25 -14.92 7.71
CA TRP A 32 13.66 -15.26 7.56
C TRP A 32 14.53 -14.72 8.71
N ALA A 33 14.26 -13.49 9.18
CA ALA A 33 14.98 -12.89 10.29
C ALA A 33 14.73 -13.63 11.61
N GLU A 34 13.49 -14.03 11.89
CA GLU A 34 13.16 -14.87 13.05
C GLU A 34 13.87 -16.23 12.99
N SER A 35 13.84 -16.89 11.83
CA SER A 35 14.39 -18.25 11.69
C SER A 35 15.90 -18.33 11.62
N THR A 36 16.57 -17.32 11.04
CA THR A 36 18.00 -17.37 10.72
C THR A 36 18.82 -16.35 11.52
N ALA A 37 18.31 -15.12 11.70
CA ALA A 37 19.07 -14.06 12.37
C ALA A 37 18.90 -14.09 13.90
N SER A 38 17.78 -14.63 14.40
CA SER A 38 17.52 -14.81 15.83
C SER A 38 17.96 -16.18 16.38
N ASP A 39 18.61 -17.03 15.56
CA ASP A 39 19.06 -18.34 16.01
C ASP A 39 20.21 -18.21 17.03
N THR A 40 19.85 -18.33 18.31
CA THR A 40 20.77 -18.28 19.44
C THR A 40 21.17 -19.68 19.92
N SER A 41 20.82 -20.75 19.19
CA SER A 41 21.08 -22.14 19.60
C SER A 41 22.58 -22.46 19.79
N GLY A 42 23.47 -21.70 19.14
CA GLY A 42 24.93 -21.81 19.30
C GLY A 42 25.52 -21.01 20.45
N PHE A 43 24.72 -20.24 21.20
CA PHE A 43 25.22 -19.36 22.25
C PHE A 43 25.55 -20.17 23.51
N THR A 44 26.80 -20.09 23.96
CA THR A 44 27.28 -20.83 25.14
C THR A 44 28.06 -19.92 26.10
N GLY A 45 28.09 -20.27 27.38
CA GLY A 45 28.82 -19.53 28.41
C GLY A 45 28.38 -18.06 28.51
N LEU A 46 29.34 -17.13 28.41
CA LEU A 46 29.09 -15.69 28.46
C LEU A 46 28.19 -15.17 27.35
N MET A 47 28.13 -15.84 26.18
CA MET A 47 27.25 -15.41 25.09
C MET A 47 25.77 -15.61 25.40
N MET A 48 25.39 -16.51 26.31
CA MET A 48 23.99 -16.68 26.72
C MET A 48 23.40 -15.39 27.34
N VAL A 49 24.24 -14.52 27.90
CA VAL A 49 23.81 -13.23 28.45
C VAL A 49 23.30 -12.28 27.36
N LEU A 50 23.72 -12.49 26.10
CA LEU A 50 23.31 -11.67 24.96
C LEU A 50 22.00 -12.13 24.30
N ILE A 51 21.51 -13.33 24.61
CA ILE A 51 20.26 -13.88 24.07
C ILE A 51 19.10 -12.88 24.16
N PRO A 52 18.77 -12.29 25.33
CA PRO A 52 17.65 -11.34 25.42
C PRO A 52 17.85 -10.07 24.59
N VAL A 53 19.11 -9.68 24.31
CA VAL A 53 19.41 -8.53 23.44
C VAL A 53 19.13 -8.89 21.98
N VAL A 54 19.52 -10.09 21.54
CA VAL A 54 19.25 -10.57 20.18
C VAL A 54 17.75 -10.70 19.96
N GLU A 55 17.02 -11.32 20.90
CA GLU A 55 15.56 -11.44 20.86
C GLU A 55 14.88 -10.06 20.77
N MET A 56 15.35 -9.08 21.56
CA MET A 56 14.83 -7.71 21.51
C MET A 56 15.06 -7.04 20.16
N VAL A 57 16.26 -7.17 19.57
CA VAL A 57 16.56 -6.59 18.26
C VAL A 57 15.73 -7.27 17.17
N THR A 58 15.52 -8.59 17.24
CA THR A 58 14.64 -9.31 16.32
C THR A 58 13.20 -8.80 16.44
N ALA A 59 12.69 -8.64 17.66
CA ALA A 59 11.33 -8.13 17.88
C ALA A 59 11.14 -6.71 17.32
N LEU A 60 12.08 -5.79 17.58
CA LEU A 60 12.03 -4.43 17.03
C LEU A 60 12.09 -4.41 15.49
N TYR A 61 12.87 -5.34 14.91
CA TYR A 61 12.95 -5.49 13.46
C TYR A 61 11.62 -5.95 12.87
N GLY A 62 10.98 -6.96 13.48
CA GLY A 62 9.66 -7.46 13.07
C GLY A 62 8.56 -6.40 13.21
N GLU A 63 8.50 -5.70 14.34
CA GLU A 63 7.56 -4.58 14.54
C GLU A 63 7.72 -3.49 13.46
N THR A 64 8.97 -3.19 13.08
CA THR A 64 9.26 -2.21 12.02
C THR A 64 8.76 -2.70 10.65
N LEU A 65 8.93 -3.99 10.36
CA LEU A 65 8.45 -4.58 9.12
C LEU A 65 6.91 -4.66 9.06
N GLU A 66 6.26 -4.95 10.18
CA GLU A 66 4.80 -4.94 10.29
C GLU A 66 4.22 -3.52 10.10
N TRP A 67 4.89 -2.52 10.68
CA TRP A 67 4.55 -1.12 10.46
C TRP A 67 4.71 -0.72 8.98
N ALA A 68 5.82 -1.11 8.35
CA ALA A 68 6.06 -0.82 6.94
C ALA A 68 5.03 -1.52 6.02
N ASN A 69 4.64 -2.75 6.33
CA ASN A 69 3.58 -3.48 5.64
C ASN A 69 2.24 -2.72 5.76
N SER A 70 1.86 -2.34 6.99
CA SER A 70 0.62 -1.60 7.26
C SER A 70 0.59 -0.25 6.53
N ALA A 71 1.72 0.46 6.49
CA ALA A 71 1.82 1.73 5.78
C ALA A 71 1.61 1.55 4.26
N LEU A 72 2.19 0.50 3.66
CA LEU A 72 1.97 0.21 2.23
C LEU A 72 0.52 -0.17 1.93
N LEU A 73 -0.13 -0.95 2.82
CA LEU A 73 -1.54 -1.30 2.67
C LEU A 73 -2.44 -0.06 2.78
N LYS A 74 -2.12 0.86 3.67
CA LYS A 74 -2.83 2.14 3.77
C LYS A 74 -2.69 2.98 2.50
N VAL A 75 -1.48 3.08 1.96
CA VAL A 75 -1.25 3.78 0.68
C VAL A 75 -2.04 3.13 -0.46
N LYS A 76 -2.15 1.79 -0.47
CA LYS A 76 -2.99 1.06 -1.43
C LYS A 76 -4.47 1.46 -1.29
N GLU A 77 -4.99 1.51 -0.07
CA GLU A 77 -6.38 1.90 0.22
C GLU A 77 -6.64 3.36 -0.21
N ASP A 78 -5.76 4.29 0.15
CA ASP A 78 -5.86 5.69 -0.26
C ASP A 78 -5.86 5.84 -1.79
N LEU A 79 -5.10 5.00 -2.51
CA LEU A 79 -5.07 4.99 -3.98
C LEU A 79 -6.38 4.47 -4.59
N ALA A 80 -6.97 3.43 -3.98
CA ALA A 80 -8.23 2.85 -4.40
C ALA A 80 -9.38 3.85 -4.21
N ASP A 81 -9.41 4.54 -3.07
CA ASP A 81 -10.39 5.57 -2.75
C ASP A 81 -10.29 6.76 -3.72
N ALA A 82 -9.06 7.23 -3.97
CA ALA A 82 -8.84 8.30 -4.94
C ALA A 82 -9.30 7.89 -6.35
N SER A 83 -9.00 6.66 -6.77
CA SER A 83 -9.46 6.14 -8.07
C SER A 83 -10.98 6.11 -8.16
N ALA A 84 -11.67 5.67 -7.10
CA ALA A 84 -13.13 5.65 -7.04
C ALA A 84 -13.73 7.05 -7.09
N GLU A 85 -13.13 8.02 -6.39
CA GLU A 85 -13.56 9.42 -6.42
C GLU A 85 -13.45 10.03 -7.83
N TYR A 86 -12.34 9.76 -8.53
CA TYR A 86 -12.18 10.21 -9.92
C TYR A 86 -13.22 9.60 -10.86
N GLU A 87 -13.52 8.30 -10.73
CA GLU A 87 -14.57 7.65 -11.52
C GLU A 87 -15.96 8.24 -11.22
N GLU A 88 -16.27 8.54 -9.96
CA GLU A 88 -17.55 9.14 -9.57
C GLU A 88 -17.72 10.55 -10.16
N ILE A 89 -16.67 11.36 -10.10
CA ILE A 89 -16.66 12.72 -10.68
C ILE A 89 -16.84 12.64 -12.19
N GLU A 90 -16.16 11.72 -12.87
CA GLU A 90 -16.30 11.55 -14.31
C GLU A 90 -17.74 11.15 -14.70
N GLN A 91 -18.35 10.22 -13.96
CA GLN A 91 -19.75 9.84 -14.18
C GLN A 91 -20.72 11.00 -13.97
N LYS A 92 -20.52 11.83 -12.93
CA LYS A 92 -21.33 13.03 -12.68
C LYS A 92 -21.21 14.03 -13.84
N ILE A 93 -20.01 14.28 -14.32
CA ILE A 93 -19.76 15.19 -15.45
C ILE A 93 -20.44 14.67 -16.72
N VAL A 94 -20.30 13.38 -17.03
CA VAL A 94 -20.98 12.75 -18.19
C VAL A 94 -22.50 12.85 -18.05
N GLY A 95 -23.04 12.66 -16.84
CA GLY A 95 -24.47 12.83 -16.56
C GLY A 95 -24.95 14.26 -16.84
N ILE A 96 -24.22 15.27 -16.36
CA ILE A 96 -24.52 16.68 -16.60
C ILE A 96 -24.49 17.00 -18.10
N PHE A 97 -23.46 16.53 -18.83
CA PHE A 97 -23.37 16.76 -20.26
C PHE A 97 -24.51 16.11 -21.05
N ARG A 98 -24.95 14.90 -20.67
CA ARG A 98 -26.13 14.26 -21.27
C ARG A 98 -27.40 15.04 -20.98
N GLN A 99 -27.56 15.55 -19.76
CA GLN A 99 -28.70 16.38 -19.40
C GLN A 99 -28.75 17.65 -20.27
N ILE A 100 -27.63 18.36 -20.38
CA ILE A 100 -27.51 19.55 -21.22
C ILE A 100 -27.82 19.23 -22.69
N GLN A 101 -27.31 18.09 -23.20
CA GLN A 101 -27.58 17.68 -24.58
C GLN A 101 -29.07 17.39 -24.81
N SER A 102 -29.73 16.71 -23.87
CA SER A 102 -31.17 16.46 -23.91
C SER A 102 -31.97 17.76 -23.91
N ASP A 103 -31.64 18.69 -23.01
CA ASP A 103 -32.32 19.98 -22.92
C ASP A 103 -32.11 20.82 -24.20
N LEU A 104 -30.94 20.73 -24.83
CA LEU A 104 -30.64 21.45 -26.08
C LEU A 104 -31.40 20.88 -27.29
N ASP A 105 -31.60 19.56 -27.32
CA ASP A 105 -32.36 18.88 -28.36
C ASP A 105 -33.87 19.15 -28.23
N ASP A 106 -34.40 19.25 -26.99
CA ASP A 106 -35.79 19.63 -26.72
C ASP A 106 -36.10 21.08 -27.14
N ILE A 107 -35.12 22.00 -27.05
CA ILE A 107 -35.28 23.41 -27.47
C ILE A 107 -35.23 23.58 -28.99
N LYS A 108 -34.70 22.61 -29.73
CA LYS A 108 -34.51 22.68 -31.20
C LYS A 108 -35.73 22.23 -32.03
N ILE A 109 -36.84 21.89 -31.36
CA ILE A 109 -38.15 21.60 -31.96
C ILE A 109 -39.03 22.86 -31.90
#